data_AF-A0A3S1EZL7-F1
#
_entry.id   AF-A0A3S1EZL7-F1
#
_cell.length_a   1.000
_cell.length_b   1.000
_cell.length_c   1.000
_cell.angle_alpha   90.00
_cell.angle_beta   90.00
_cell.angle_gamma   90.00
#
_symmetry.space_group_name_H-M   'P 1'
#
loop_
_entity.id
_entity.type
_entity.pdbx_description
1 polymer ?
#
loop_
_entity_poly.entity_id
_entity_poly.type
_entity_poly.pdbx_seq_one_letter_code
_entity_poly.pdbx_strand_id
1 'polypeptide(L)'
;MNKHLRFLGTLSLALAMLSPMAALACSPIKVFYVYFERDSATVSPDQILKLDAWMQELRTRYVNHEAIYIGASVNPEERDHDPKGLSLERARNVARVLREELRFSARIALPKSGYVADPASLSNGPTEDSRVLGVQLDFLPACPHECTCQLGDPLHTQQTPR
;
A
#
# COMPACT_ATOMS: atom_id res chain seq x y z
N MET A 1 47.98 -30.82 59.18
CA MET A 1 49.06 -31.07 58.19
C MET A 1 48.55 -30.65 56.81
N ASN A 2 49.21 -29.67 56.19
CA ASN A 2 49.21 -29.26 54.77
C ASN A 2 47.92 -29.39 53.92
N LYS A 3 47.29 -28.24 53.57
CA LYS A 3 47.34 -27.56 52.25
C LYS A 3 46.64 -28.34 51.13
N HIS A 4 45.58 -27.77 50.56
CA HIS A 4 45.61 -27.20 49.21
C HIS A 4 44.30 -26.47 48.86
N LEU A 5 44.45 -25.15 48.75
CA LEU A 5 43.58 -24.22 48.05
C LEU A 5 43.43 -24.65 46.58
N ARG A 6 42.21 -24.81 46.08
CA ARG A 6 41.92 -24.72 44.64
C ARG A 6 40.65 -23.90 44.42
N PHE A 7 40.88 -22.62 44.19
CA PHE A 7 40.04 -21.76 43.38
C PHE A 7 39.75 -22.47 42.05
N LEU A 8 38.48 -22.68 41.72
CA LEU A 8 38.04 -22.72 40.33
C LEU A 8 37.10 -21.54 40.15
N GLY A 9 37.63 -20.51 39.48
CA GLY A 9 36.91 -19.31 39.12
C GLY A 9 35.72 -19.67 38.23
N THR A 10 34.56 -19.17 38.61
CA THR A 10 33.38 -19.08 37.76
C THR A 10 33.68 -18.18 36.58
N LEU A 11 33.91 -18.77 35.41
CA LEU A 11 33.95 -18.04 34.15
C LEU A 11 32.49 -17.74 33.75
N SER A 12 31.97 -16.59 34.18
CA SER A 12 30.66 -16.10 33.72
C SER A 12 30.74 -15.80 32.23
N LEU A 13 30.09 -16.64 31.43
CA LEU A 13 29.88 -16.45 30.00
C LEU A 13 28.88 -15.30 29.80
N ALA A 14 29.35 -14.05 29.74
CA ALA A 14 28.52 -12.92 29.33
C ALA A 14 28.43 -12.87 27.80
N LEU A 15 27.60 -13.74 27.22
CA LEU A 15 27.18 -13.63 25.83
C LEU A 15 26.24 -12.42 25.76
N ALA A 16 26.80 -11.24 25.48
CA ALA A 16 26.02 -10.04 25.22
C ALA A 16 25.06 -10.36 24.07
N MET A 17 23.77 -10.35 24.40
CA MET A 17 22.66 -10.47 23.46
C MET A 17 22.72 -9.24 22.54
N LEU A 18 23.56 -9.29 21.50
CA LEU A 18 23.33 -8.54 20.27
C LEU A 18 22.11 -9.17 19.62
N SER A 19 20.93 -8.89 20.19
CA SER A 19 19.70 -9.03 19.45
C SER A 19 19.85 -8.10 18.26
N PRO A 20 19.95 -8.59 17.00
CA PRO A 20 19.72 -7.69 15.89
C PRO A 20 18.36 -7.06 16.19
N MET A 21 18.29 -5.73 16.25
CA MET A 21 16.98 -5.08 16.11
C MET A 21 16.47 -5.62 14.80
N ALA A 22 15.55 -6.60 14.87
CA ALA A 22 14.86 -7.09 13.70
C ALA A 22 14.29 -5.83 13.08
N ALA A 23 14.82 -5.44 11.92
CA ALA A 23 14.28 -4.35 11.15
C ALA A 23 12.88 -4.80 10.76
N LEU A 24 11.90 -4.50 11.61
CA LEU A 24 10.51 -4.68 11.29
C LEU A 24 10.31 -3.87 10.03
N ALA A 25 9.99 -4.55 8.93
CA ALA A 25 9.65 -3.91 7.66
C ALA A 25 8.36 -3.11 7.89
N CYS A 26 8.51 -1.89 8.39
CA CYS A 26 7.41 -0.96 8.58
C CYS A 26 7.01 -0.47 7.20
N SER A 27 5.80 -0.81 6.76
CA SER A 27 5.20 -0.26 5.55
C SER A 27 4.10 0.72 5.95
N PRO A 28 4.23 2.01 5.62
CA PRO A 28 3.18 2.99 5.91
C PRO A 28 2.05 2.96 4.86
N ILE A 29 2.13 2.08 3.86
CA ILE A 29 1.20 2.03 2.73
C ILE A 29 -0.22 1.71 3.22
N LYS A 30 -1.20 2.47 2.73
CA LYS A 30 -2.63 2.21 2.91
C LYS A 30 -3.24 1.77 1.60
N VAL A 31 -3.99 0.69 1.63
CA VAL A 31 -4.58 0.08 0.44
C VAL A 31 -6.07 0.35 0.40
N PHE A 32 -6.57 0.72 -0.77
CA PHE A 32 -8.00 0.83 -1.06
C PHE A 32 -8.32 0.16 -2.39
N TYR A 33 -9.52 -0.39 -2.51
CA TYR A 33 -9.96 -1.12 -3.68
C TYR A 33 -11.20 -0.46 -4.29
N VAL A 34 -11.14 -0.20 -5.59
CA VAL A 34 -12.27 0.28 -6.38
C VAL A 34 -12.83 -0.89 -7.18
N TYR A 35 -14.12 -1.14 -6.99
CA TYR A 35 -14.84 -2.22 -7.66
C TYR A 35 -15.65 -1.68 -8.83
N PHE A 36 -15.84 -2.52 -9.84
CA PHE A 36 -16.54 -2.16 -11.08
C PHE A 36 -17.60 -3.18 -11.40
N GLU A 37 -18.66 -2.74 -12.06
CA GLU A 37 -19.56 -3.68 -12.75
C GLU A 37 -18.80 -4.41 -13.86
N ARG A 38 -19.20 -5.66 -14.10
CA ARG A 38 -18.68 -6.47 -15.20
C ARG A 38 -18.70 -5.70 -16.52
N ASP A 39 -17.59 -5.78 -17.26
CA ASP A 39 -17.38 -5.12 -18.56
C ASP A 39 -17.41 -3.57 -18.56
N SER A 40 -17.59 -2.95 -17.39
CA SER A 40 -17.65 -1.50 -17.25
C SER A 40 -16.34 -0.90 -16.78
N ALA A 41 -15.96 0.24 -17.35
CA ALA A 41 -14.88 1.08 -16.84
C ALA A 41 -15.38 2.28 -16.00
N THR A 42 -16.69 2.39 -15.80
CA THR A 42 -17.30 3.52 -15.08
C THR A 42 -17.11 3.37 -13.58
N VAL A 43 -16.54 4.39 -12.93
CA VAL A 43 -16.50 4.46 -11.47
C VAL A 43 -17.89 4.89 -11.00
N SER A 44 -18.59 4.01 -10.28
CA SER A 44 -19.96 4.30 -9.85
C SER A 44 -19.97 5.38 -8.74
N PRO A 45 -21.08 6.14 -8.58
CA PRO A 45 -21.20 7.13 -7.51
C PRO A 45 -20.91 6.55 -6.11
N ASP A 46 -21.38 5.34 -5.83
CA ASP A 46 -21.11 4.65 -4.55
C ASP A 46 -19.62 4.41 -4.31
N GLN A 47 -18.86 4.08 -5.36
CA GLN A 47 -17.41 3.90 -5.26
C GLN A 47 -16.70 5.25 -5.08
N ILE A 48 -17.19 6.32 -5.73
CA ILE A 48 -16.66 7.68 -5.53
C ILE A 48 -16.86 8.10 -4.07
N LEU A 49 -18.05 7.87 -3.49
CA LEU A 49 -18.33 8.19 -2.09
C LEU A 49 -17.43 7.42 -1.11
N LYS A 50 -17.22 6.11 -1.34
CA LYS A 50 -16.30 5.31 -0.52
C LYS A 50 -14.86 5.78 -0.64
N LEU A 51 -14.43 6.11 -1.85
CA LEU A 51 -13.09 6.61 -2.11
C LEU A 51 -12.88 7.99 -1.45
N ASP A 52 -13.87 8.87 -1.50
CA ASP A 52 -13.83 10.17 -0.83
C ASP A 52 -13.72 10.03 0.69
N ALA A 53 -14.53 9.17 1.30
CA ALA A 53 -14.45 8.89 2.74
C ALA A 53 -13.04 8.41 3.15
N TRP A 54 -12.47 7.48 2.39
CA TRP A 54 -11.08 7.04 2.61
C TRP A 54 -10.06 8.17 2.44
N MET A 55 -10.21 9.01 1.41
CA MET A 55 -9.35 10.17 1.20
C MET A 55 -9.43 11.21 2.33
N GLN A 56 -10.62 11.42 2.92
CA GLN A 56 -10.80 12.30 4.08
C GLN A 56 -10.10 11.74 5.32
N GLU A 57 -10.18 10.44 5.57
CA GLU A 57 -9.43 9.78 6.64
C GLU A 57 -7.92 9.95 6.47
N LEU A 58 -7.42 9.74 5.24
CA LEU A 58 -5.99 9.90 4.94
C LEU A 58 -5.51 11.35 5.17
N ARG A 59 -6.27 12.35 4.72
CA ARG A 59 -5.96 13.78 4.94
C ARG A 59 -5.93 14.15 6.42
N THR A 60 -6.78 13.53 7.21
CA THR A 60 -6.83 13.77 8.66
C THR A 60 -5.62 13.17 9.36
N ARG A 61 -5.16 12.01 8.88
CA ARG A 61 -4.05 11.26 9.51
C ARG A 61 -2.67 11.71 9.02
N TYR A 62 -2.56 12.12 7.76
CA TYR A 62 -1.29 12.48 7.11
C TYR A 62 -1.42 13.87 6.50
N VAL A 63 -0.69 14.84 7.06
CA VAL A 63 -0.71 16.22 6.57
C VAL A 63 -0.03 16.31 5.20
N ASN A 64 1.01 15.49 4.99
CA ASN A 64 1.76 15.44 3.74
C ASN A 64 1.56 14.10 3.04
N HIS A 65 1.34 14.14 1.73
CA HIS A 65 1.14 12.96 0.88
C HIS A 65 2.27 12.86 -0.14
N GLU A 66 2.83 11.67 -0.33
CA GLU A 66 3.86 11.46 -1.35
C GLU A 66 3.24 11.03 -2.67
N ALA A 67 2.50 9.92 -2.67
CA ALA A 67 1.97 9.34 -3.89
C ALA A 67 0.78 8.40 -3.66
N ILE A 68 0.03 8.15 -4.73
CA ILE A 68 -0.83 6.98 -4.90
C ILE A 68 -0.29 6.17 -6.09
N TYR A 69 -0.05 4.88 -5.87
CA TYR A 69 0.25 3.93 -6.95
C TYR A 69 -1.00 3.13 -7.29
N ILE A 70 -1.26 2.96 -8.58
CA ILE A 70 -2.47 2.30 -9.06
C ILE A 70 -2.10 0.94 -9.66
N GLY A 71 -2.66 -0.11 -9.08
CA GLY A 71 -2.72 -1.45 -9.65
C GLY A 71 -4.05 -1.67 -10.36
N ALA A 72 -4.06 -2.44 -11.45
CA ALA A 72 -5.27 -2.72 -12.21
C ALA A 72 -5.38 -4.20 -12.53
N SER A 73 -6.53 -4.79 -12.16
CA SER A 73 -6.87 -6.18 -12.40
C SER A 73 -8.18 -6.29 -13.17
N VAL A 74 -8.37 -7.41 -13.84
CA VAL A 74 -9.58 -7.69 -14.62
C VAL A 74 -9.78 -9.20 -14.74
N ASN A 75 -11.03 -9.63 -14.81
CA ASN A 75 -11.31 -11.03 -15.08
C ASN A 75 -11.03 -11.35 -16.55
N PRO A 76 -10.56 -12.56 -16.88
CA PRO A 76 -10.21 -12.94 -18.25
C PRO A 76 -11.40 -12.94 -19.20
N GLU A 77 -12.60 -13.15 -18.67
CA GLU A 77 -13.87 -13.19 -19.41
C GLU A 77 -14.43 -11.78 -19.72
N GLU A 78 -13.81 -10.72 -19.21
CA GLU A 78 -14.32 -9.36 -19.40
C GLU A 78 -13.77 -8.71 -20.66
N ARG A 79 -14.64 -7.91 -21.30
CA ARG A 79 -14.41 -7.16 -22.54
C ARG A 79 -13.88 -8.07 -23.61
N ASP A 80 -14.68 -9.07 -23.95
CA ASP A 80 -14.56 -9.97 -25.11
C ASP A 80 -13.54 -9.45 -26.14
N HIS A 81 -12.31 -10.01 -26.08
CA HIS A 81 -11.10 -9.72 -26.88
C HIS A 81 -10.07 -8.68 -26.36
N ASP A 82 -10.31 -7.90 -25.29
CA ASP A 82 -9.31 -6.99 -24.68
C ASP A 82 -9.52 -6.71 -23.16
N PRO A 83 -9.35 -7.73 -22.28
CA PRO A 83 -9.44 -7.53 -20.83
C PRO A 83 -8.38 -6.53 -20.32
N LYS A 84 -7.15 -6.58 -20.86
CA LYS A 84 -6.07 -5.68 -20.45
C LYS A 84 -6.42 -4.22 -20.72
N GLY A 85 -7.00 -3.91 -21.87
CA GLY A 85 -7.50 -2.58 -22.18
C GLY A 85 -8.54 -2.10 -21.18
N LEU A 86 -9.48 -2.98 -20.77
CA LEU A 86 -10.47 -2.65 -19.74
C LEU A 86 -9.81 -2.25 -18.40
N SER A 87 -8.86 -3.06 -17.92
CA SER A 87 -8.19 -2.78 -16.64
C SER A 87 -7.46 -1.43 -16.66
N LEU A 88 -6.78 -1.10 -17.77
CA LEU A 88 -6.08 0.17 -17.91
C LEU A 88 -7.05 1.35 -18.03
N GLU A 89 -8.21 1.14 -18.66
CA GLU A 89 -9.27 2.15 -18.71
C GLU A 89 -9.85 2.43 -17.33
N ARG A 90 -10.16 1.38 -16.55
CA ARG A 90 -10.56 1.49 -15.14
C ARG A 90 -9.55 2.29 -14.33
N ALA A 91 -8.26 1.97 -14.45
CA ALA A 91 -7.19 2.70 -13.76
C ALA A 91 -7.14 4.20 -14.12
N ARG A 92 -7.28 4.53 -15.41
CA ARG A 92 -7.34 5.93 -15.88
C ARG A 92 -8.56 6.66 -15.33
N ASN A 93 -9.72 6.01 -15.30
CA ASN A 93 -10.94 6.61 -14.79
C ASN A 93 -10.86 6.88 -13.28
N VAL A 94 -10.30 5.95 -12.50
CA VAL A 94 -10.04 6.20 -11.05
C VAL A 94 -9.04 7.34 -10.86
N ALA A 95 -7.96 7.37 -11.64
CA ALA A 95 -7.01 8.49 -11.58
C ALA A 95 -7.64 9.83 -11.94
N ARG A 96 -8.62 9.84 -12.86
CA ARG A 96 -9.40 11.04 -13.21
C ARG A 96 -10.26 11.50 -12.03
N VAL A 97 -11.02 10.60 -11.40
CA VAL A 97 -11.80 10.88 -10.18
C VAL A 97 -10.90 11.46 -9.09
N LEU A 98 -9.76 10.83 -8.81
CA LEU A 98 -8.80 11.31 -7.80
C LEU A 98 -8.33 12.74 -8.06
N ARG A 99 -8.02 13.11 -9.32
CA ARG A 99 -7.52 14.44 -9.68
C ARG A 99 -8.63 15.49 -9.76
N GLU A 100 -9.69 15.18 -10.47
CA GLU A 100 -10.70 16.15 -10.90
C GLU A 100 -11.78 16.35 -9.85
N GLU A 101 -12.27 15.26 -9.26
CA GLU A 101 -13.39 15.29 -8.31
C GLU A 101 -12.88 15.40 -6.88
N LEU A 102 -11.93 14.55 -6.50
CA LEU A 102 -11.41 14.48 -5.14
C LEU A 102 -10.23 15.41 -4.90
N ARG A 103 -9.71 16.10 -5.93
CA ARG A 103 -8.64 17.11 -5.81
C ARG A 103 -7.37 16.59 -5.10
N PHE A 104 -6.98 15.34 -5.35
CA PHE A 104 -5.68 14.83 -4.89
C PHE A 104 -4.55 15.49 -5.67
N SER A 105 -3.62 16.12 -4.94
CA SER A 105 -2.58 16.97 -5.52
C SER A 105 -1.20 16.32 -5.64
N ALA A 106 -0.93 15.26 -4.87
CA ALA A 106 0.34 14.56 -4.93
C ALA A 106 0.43 13.62 -6.14
N ARG A 107 1.56 12.91 -6.29
CA ARG A 107 1.82 12.09 -7.48
C ARG A 107 0.84 10.92 -7.58
N ILE A 108 0.25 10.71 -8.76
CA ILE A 108 -0.52 9.50 -9.08
C ILE A 108 0.22 8.72 -10.17
N ALA A 109 0.65 7.50 -9.85
CA ALA A 109 1.35 6.61 -10.78
C ALA A 109 0.38 5.58 -11.37
N LEU A 110 0.11 5.70 -12.67
CA LEU A 110 -0.69 4.73 -13.41
C LEU A 110 0.12 3.46 -13.71
N PRO A 111 -0.54 2.29 -13.80
CA PRO A 111 0.12 1.05 -14.16
C PRO A 111 0.55 1.08 -15.63
N LYS A 112 1.69 0.45 -15.93
CA LYS A 112 2.17 0.27 -17.31
C LYS A 112 1.41 -0.85 -18.05
N SER A 113 0.81 -1.78 -17.32
CA SER A 113 0.08 -2.92 -17.85
C SER A 113 -1.05 -3.33 -16.93
N GLY A 114 -2.11 -3.89 -17.52
CA GLY A 114 -3.17 -4.57 -16.80
C GLY A 114 -2.82 -5.99 -16.41
N TYR A 115 -3.21 -6.40 -15.20
CA TYR A 115 -3.14 -7.80 -14.79
C TYR A 115 -4.46 -8.52 -15.10
N VAL A 116 -4.39 -9.60 -15.87
CA VAL A 116 -5.54 -10.48 -16.07
C VAL A 116 -5.48 -11.53 -14.97
N ALA A 117 -6.52 -11.58 -14.14
CA ALA A 117 -6.58 -12.49 -13.02
C ALA A 117 -6.62 -13.96 -13.47
N ASP A 118 -5.98 -14.83 -12.71
CA ASP A 118 -6.08 -16.27 -12.91
C ASP A 118 -7.52 -16.70 -12.54
N PRO A 119 -8.27 -17.41 -13.41
CA PRO A 119 -9.57 -17.97 -13.07
C PRO A 119 -9.63 -18.66 -11.70
N ALA A 120 -8.57 -19.38 -11.31
CA ALA A 120 -8.49 -20.08 -10.02
C ALA A 120 -8.36 -19.13 -8.81
N SER A 121 -7.85 -17.92 -9.03
CA SER A 121 -7.75 -16.88 -8.01
C SER A 121 -9.08 -16.14 -7.77
N LEU A 122 -10.05 -16.29 -8.67
CA LEU A 122 -11.36 -15.64 -8.61
C LEU A 122 -12.42 -16.43 -7.83
N SER A 123 -12.15 -17.70 -7.53
CA SER A 123 -13.07 -18.62 -6.82
C SER A 123 -13.25 -18.34 -5.32
N ASN A 124 -12.55 -17.33 -4.75
CA ASN A 124 -12.56 -17.05 -3.31
C ASN A 124 -13.23 -15.71 -2.92
N GLY A 125 -13.92 -15.03 -3.85
CA GLY A 125 -14.72 -13.83 -3.57
C GLY A 125 -16.22 -14.16 -3.42
N PRO A 126 -17.02 -13.33 -2.72
CA PRO A 126 -18.44 -13.60 -2.51
C PRO A 126 -19.17 -13.74 -3.84
N THR A 127 -19.77 -14.91 -4.04
CA THR A 127 -20.30 -15.45 -5.29
C THR A 127 -21.62 -14.83 -5.75
N GLU A 128 -21.98 -13.61 -5.30
CA GLU A 128 -23.28 -13.00 -5.58
C GLU A 128 -23.23 -11.50 -5.91
N ASP A 129 -22.04 -10.94 -6.08
CA ASP A 129 -21.87 -9.55 -6.46
C ASP A 129 -21.39 -9.48 -7.91
N SER A 130 -22.12 -8.80 -8.80
CA SER A 130 -21.68 -8.53 -10.19
C SER A 130 -20.39 -7.70 -10.26
N ARG A 131 -19.92 -7.22 -9.10
CA ARG A 131 -18.76 -6.39 -8.89
C ARG A 131 -17.46 -7.19 -8.92
N VAL A 132 -16.55 -6.76 -9.79
CA VAL A 132 -15.19 -7.30 -9.91
C VAL A 132 -14.19 -6.32 -9.33
N LEU A 133 -13.12 -6.85 -8.73
CA LEU A 133 -12.00 -6.01 -8.31
C LEU A 133 -11.26 -5.49 -9.54
N GLY A 134 -11.40 -4.19 -9.82
CA GLY A 134 -10.83 -3.57 -11.02
C GLY A 134 -9.56 -2.79 -10.78
N VAL A 135 -9.45 -2.11 -9.62
CA VAL A 135 -8.33 -1.20 -9.33
C VAL A 135 -7.96 -1.23 -7.85
N GLN A 136 -6.66 -1.35 -7.57
CA GLN A 136 -6.05 -1.18 -6.25
C GLN A 136 -5.33 0.16 -6.19
N LEU A 137 -5.47 0.86 -5.06
CA LEU A 137 -4.80 2.12 -4.75
C LEU A 137 -3.89 1.91 -3.54
N ASP A 138 -2.59 2.13 -3.74
CA ASP A 138 -1.60 2.10 -2.67
C ASP A 138 -1.17 3.54 -2.36
N PHE A 139 -1.74 4.09 -1.28
CA PHE A 139 -1.37 5.41 -0.78
C PHE A 139 -0.09 5.35 0.05
N LEU A 140 0.86 6.21 -0.30
CA LEU A 140 2.12 6.40 0.41
C LEU A 140 2.10 7.78 1.08
N PRO A 141 2.04 7.85 2.43
CA PRO A 141 2.19 9.12 3.13
C PRO A 141 3.62 9.64 2.97
N ALA A 142 3.77 10.96 2.99
CA ALA A 142 5.09 11.56 3.02
C ALA A 142 5.71 11.50 4.42
N CYS A 143 7.03 11.58 4.48
CA CYS A 143 7.77 11.75 5.72
C CYS A 143 7.45 13.08 6.45
N PRO A 144 7.47 13.15 7.80
CA PRO A 144 7.70 12.08 8.76
C PRO A 144 6.39 11.46 9.30
N HIS A 145 5.93 10.33 8.76
CA HIS A 145 4.71 9.68 9.20
C HIS A 145 4.84 8.14 9.29
N GLU A 146 4.26 7.55 10.35
CA GLU A 146 4.12 6.12 10.73
C GLU A 146 5.37 5.23 10.81
N CYS A 147 6.32 5.35 9.89
CA CYS A 147 7.58 4.64 9.90
C CYS A 147 8.74 5.64 10.03
N THR A 148 9.86 5.23 10.60
CA THR A 148 11.07 6.03 10.60
C THR A 148 11.52 6.27 9.16
N CYS A 149 11.59 7.53 8.77
CA CYS A 149 12.10 7.93 7.46
C CYS A 149 13.51 7.43 7.25
N GLN A 150 13.79 6.88 6.07
CA GLN A 150 15.16 6.58 5.69
C GLN A 150 15.92 7.89 5.46
N LEU A 151 17.16 7.94 5.96
CA LEU A 151 18.04 9.08 5.77
C LEU A 151 18.27 9.28 4.25
N GLY A 152 17.84 10.42 3.69
CA GLY A 152 17.94 10.73 2.26
C GLY A 152 16.61 10.80 1.50
N ASP A 153 15.47 10.62 2.17
CA ASP A 153 14.16 10.94 1.59
C ASP A 153 14.09 12.43 1.22
N PRO A 154 13.72 12.80 -0.03
CA PRO A 154 13.62 14.20 -0.47
C PRO A 154 12.61 15.05 0.33
N LEU A 155 11.76 14.43 1.16
CA LEU A 155 10.83 15.10 2.08
C LEU A 155 11.34 15.19 3.52
N HIS A 156 12.55 14.70 3.81
CA HIS A 156 13.24 14.91 5.08
C HIS A 156 13.86 16.32 5.14
N THR A 157 13.04 17.36 5.14
CA THR A 157 13.53 18.67 5.60
C THR A 157 13.79 18.55 7.10
N GLN A 158 15.07 18.46 7.48
CA GLN A 158 15.47 18.66 8.86
C GLN A 158 14.97 20.03 9.31
N GLN A 159 13.96 20.04 10.17
CA GLN A 159 13.58 21.26 10.87
C GLN A 159 14.76 21.62 11.78
N THR A 160 15.50 22.66 11.39
CA THR A 160 16.59 23.20 12.21
C THR A 160 15.96 23.78 13.48
N PRO A 161 16.35 23.33 14.69
CA PRO A 161 15.90 23.96 15.92
C PRO A 161 16.39 25.42 15.95
N ARG A 162 15.51 26.36 16.27
CA ARG A 162 15.88 27.74 16.60
C ARG A 162 16.39 27.82 18.03
#